data_AF-A0A0N4VXB8-F1
#
_entry.id   AF-A0A0N4VXB8-F1
#
_cell.length_a   1.000
_cell.length_b   1.000
_cell.length_c   1.000
_cell.angle_alpha   90.00
_cell.angle_beta   90.00
_cell.angle_gamma   90.00
#
_symmetry.space_group_name_H-M   'P 1'
#
loop_
_entity.id
_entity.type
_entity.pdbx_description
1 polymer ?
#
loop_
_entity_poly.entity_id
_entity_poly.type
_entity_poly.pdbx_seq_one_letter_code
_entity_poly.pdbx_strand_id
1 'polypeptide(L)'
;MFYYGPDGYMGKHRKLMPTALERCVWGNGDGSTMPVFDTPLGKIGGAICWENYMPMYRVTLYDKGIELYLACTVDDRETWLSTMRTIALEGRQVIVCILIFNHCLPYVYEATELHFAKNSFSSFFHCSYKF
;
A
#
# COMPACT_ATOMS: atom_id res chain seq x y z
N MET A 1 7.12 4.21 -5.43
CA MET A 1 5.77 3.86 -5.93
C MET A 1 5.33 4.90 -6.94
N PHE A 2 4.83 4.48 -8.10
CA PHE A 2 4.33 5.37 -9.15
C PHE A 2 2.83 5.11 -9.35
N TYR A 3 2.08 6.17 -9.61
CA TYR A 3 0.63 6.12 -9.81
C TYR A 3 0.30 6.58 -11.23
N TYR A 4 -0.51 5.78 -11.91
CA TYR A 4 -1.00 6.03 -13.27
C TYR A 4 -2.51 5.90 -13.28
N GLY A 5 -3.18 6.88 -13.86
CA GLY A 5 -4.60 6.88 -14.13
C GLY A 5 -4.88 6.71 -15.63
N PRO A 6 -6.16 6.73 -16.03
CA PRO A 6 -6.56 6.65 -17.44
C PRO A 6 -5.90 7.73 -18.32
N ASP A 7 -5.69 8.92 -17.76
CA ASP A 7 -5.08 10.07 -18.45
C ASP A 7 -3.54 10.09 -18.38
N GLY A 8 -2.92 9.08 -17.75
CA GLY A 8 -1.48 8.93 -17.65
C GLY A 8 -0.92 9.15 -16.24
N TYR A 9 0.28 9.71 -16.14
CA TYR A 9 1.04 9.82 -14.89
C TYR A 9 0.38 10.78 -13.90
N MET A 10 0.12 10.31 -12.68
CA MET A 10 -0.52 11.11 -11.63
C MET A 10 0.48 11.60 -10.58
N GLY A 11 1.49 10.77 -10.26
CA GLY A 11 2.48 11.14 -9.27
C GLY A 11 3.30 9.95 -8.76
N LYS A 12 4.14 10.23 -7.75
CA LYS A 12 5.00 9.22 -7.14
C LYS A 12 5.11 9.42 -5.64
N HIS A 13 5.34 8.31 -4.95
CA HIS A 13 5.73 8.26 -3.56
C HIS A 13 7.13 7.64 -3.43
N ARG A 14 8.04 8.32 -2.73
CA ARG A 14 9.37 7.80 -2.38
C ARG A 14 9.37 7.37 -0.92
N LYS A 15 9.86 6.16 -0.66
CA LYS A 15 10.00 5.60 0.69
C LYS A 15 10.75 6.59 1.58
N LEU A 16 10.13 7.06 2.65
CA LEU A 16 10.69 8.05 3.57
C LEU A 16 12.02 7.57 4.13
N MET A 17 12.06 6.31 4.58
CA MET A 17 13.23 5.73 5.22
C MET A 17 13.46 4.31 4.73
N PRO A 18 14.53 4.06 3.94
CA PRO A 18 14.97 2.72 3.61
C PRO A 18 15.31 1.92 4.88
N THR A 19 15.04 0.62 4.83
CA THR A 19 15.15 -0.30 5.96
C THR A 19 16.51 -1.01 5.94
N ALA A 20 17.25 -0.94 7.05
CA ALA A 20 18.52 -1.68 7.22
C ALA A 20 19.50 -1.53 6.03
N LEU A 21 19.86 -2.63 5.37
CA LEU A 21 20.83 -2.65 4.26
C LEU A 21 20.37 -1.87 3.02
N GLU A 22 19.07 -1.63 2.88
CA GLU A 22 18.54 -0.78 1.82
C GLU A 22 19.18 0.63 1.86
N ARG A 23 19.58 1.11 3.05
CA ARG A 23 20.22 2.42 3.24
C ARG A 23 21.61 2.53 2.60
N CYS A 24 22.24 1.40 2.29
CA CYS A 24 23.52 1.39 1.59
C CYS A 24 23.37 1.72 0.11
N VAL A 25 22.16 1.63 -0.44
CA VAL A 25 21.91 1.72 -1.90
C VAL A 25 20.87 2.79 -2.23
N TRP A 26 19.88 3.01 -1.35
CA TRP A 26 18.77 3.92 -1.60
C TRP A 26 18.81 5.14 -0.69
N GLY A 27 18.45 6.29 -1.27
CA GLY A 27 18.30 7.54 -0.53
C GLY A 27 16.91 7.69 0.07
N ASN A 28 16.84 8.45 1.16
CA ASN A 28 15.59 8.79 1.84
C ASN A 28 14.64 9.59 0.93
N GLY A 29 13.35 9.35 1.13
CA GLY A 29 12.28 10.22 0.65
C GLY A 29 12.00 11.34 1.64
N ASP A 30 11.03 12.18 1.30
CA ASP A 30 10.51 13.23 2.16
C ASP A 30 8.97 13.19 2.19
N GLY A 31 8.39 13.99 3.08
CA GLY A 31 6.95 14.08 3.23
C GLY A 31 6.22 14.74 2.06
N SER A 32 6.93 15.40 1.13
CA SER A 32 6.31 16.01 -0.06
C SER A 32 5.74 14.96 -1.00
N THR A 33 6.28 13.74 -0.94
CA THR A 33 5.88 12.62 -1.79
C THR A 33 4.89 11.69 -1.12
N MET A 34 3.97 12.17 -0.28
CA MET A 34 2.90 11.35 0.33
C MET A 34 1.50 11.69 -0.24
N PRO A 35 1.25 11.50 -1.55
CA PRO A 35 -0.02 11.88 -2.16
C PRO A 35 -1.15 10.88 -1.82
N VAL A 36 -2.37 11.42 -1.76
CA VAL A 36 -3.61 10.65 -1.89
C VAL A 36 -4.32 11.22 -3.11
N PHE A 37 -4.63 10.37 -4.07
CA PHE A 37 -5.25 10.75 -5.34
C PHE A 37 -6.74 10.51 -5.28
N ASP A 38 -7.52 11.50 -5.72
CA ASP A 38 -8.95 11.34 -5.93
C ASP A 38 -9.18 10.62 -7.26
N THR A 39 -9.93 9.52 -7.23
CA THR A 39 -10.21 8.69 -8.41
C THR A 39 -11.67 8.24 -8.40
N PRO A 40 -12.24 7.82 -9.55
CA PRO A 40 -13.60 7.27 -9.59
C PRO A 40 -13.80 6.03 -8.71
N LEU A 41 -12.73 5.37 -8.26
CA LEU A 41 -12.75 4.21 -7.36
C LEU A 41 -12.65 4.61 -5.87
N GLY A 42 -12.53 5.91 -5.59
CA GLY A 42 -12.26 6.45 -4.26
C GLY A 42 -10.87 7.06 -4.12
N LYS A 43 -10.55 7.50 -2.92
CA LYS A 43 -9.26 8.12 -2.60
C LYS A 43 -8.15 7.08 -2.40
N ILE A 44 -7.19 7.05 -3.32
CA ILE A 44 -6.12 6.05 -3.38
C ILE A 44 -4.79 6.63 -2.87
N GLY A 45 -4.14 5.93 -1.95
CA GLY A 45 -2.76 6.19 -1.54
C GLY A 45 -2.07 4.90 -1.14
N GLY A 46 -0.85 4.96 -0.65
CA GLY A 46 -0.16 3.73 -0.25
C GLY A 46 1.18 3.96 0.44
N ALA A 47 1.68 2.90 1.06
CA ALA A 47 2.91 2.87 1.83
C ALA A 47 3.81 1.70 1.41
N ILE A 48 5.12 1.87 1.56
CA ILE A 48 6.12 0.88 1.15
C ILE A 48 6.68 0.15 2.36
N CYS A 49 6.46 -1.16 2.42
CA CYS A 49 7.04 -2.10 3.37
C CYS A 49 6.88 -1.58 4.81
N TRP A 50 7.97 -1.29 5.51
CA TRP A 50 7.93 -0.88 6.91
C TRP A 50 7.51 0.58 7.17
N GLU A 51 7.19 1.36 6.14
CA GLU A 51 6.47 2.63 6.35
C GLU A 51 5.10 2.42 7.01
N ASN A 52 4.51 1.23 6.81
CA ASN A 52 3.29 0.81 7.49
C ASN A 52 3.43 0.71 9.00
N TYR A 53 4.64 0.61 9.53
CA TYR A 53 4.88 0.64 10.98
C TYR A 53 5.02 2.07 11.53
N MET A 54 5.09 3.09 10.66
CA MET A 54 5.28 4.48 11.08
C MET A 54 3.91 5.13 11.38
N PRO A 55 3.59 5.43 12.65
CA PRO A 55 2.26 5.96 12.99
C PRO A 55 1.98 7.31 12.31
N MET A 56 2.96 8.22 12.31
CA MET A 56 2.81 9.55 11.70
C MET A 56 2.57 9.48 10.19
N TYR A 57 3.14 8.49 9.50
CA TYR A 57 2.89 8.27 8.08
C TYR A 57 1.42 7.91 7.84
N ARG A 58 0.91 6.93 8.59
CA ARG A 58 -0.47 6.47 8.47
C ARG A 58 -1.47 7.57 8.81
N VAL A 59 -1.23 8.29 9.90
CA VAL A 59 -2.05 9.45 10.29
C VAL A 59 -2.09 10.49 9.19
N THR A 60 -0.97 10.73 8.49
CA THR A 60 -0.96 11.68 7.35
C THR A 60 -1.84 11.21 6.19
N LEU A 61 -1.94 9.91 5.93
CA LEU A 61 -2.85 9.38 4.91
C LEU A 61 -4.31 9.42 5.38
N TYR A 62 -4.56 9.15 6.66
CA TYR A 62 -5.90 9.25 7.25
C TYR A 62 -6.43 10.68 7.21
N ASP A 63 -5.58 11.67 7.55
CA ASP A 63 -5.93 13.10 7.50
C ASP A 63 -6.31 13.55 6.08
N LYS A 64 -5.71 12.94 5.05
CA LYS A 64 -6.06 13.16 3.64
C LYS A 64 -7.33 12.41 3.19
N GLY A 65 -7.93 11.61 4.07
CA GLY A 65 -9.15 10.86 3.82
C GLY A 65 -8.97 9.70 2.86
N ILE A 66 -7.85 8.96 2.95
CA ILE A 66 -7.63 7.77 2.13
C ILE A 66 -8.71 6.71 2.36
N GLU A 67 -9.16 6.07 1.29
CA GLU A 67 -10.19 5.01 1.32
C GLU A 67 -9.62 3.67 0.85
N LEU A 68 -8.75 3.72 -0.17
CA LEU A 68 -8.03 2.60 -0.73
C LEU A 68 -6.54 2.73 -0.40
N TYR A 69 -6.10 1.91 0.55
CA TYR A 69 -4.73 1.91 1.06
C TYR A 69 -3.93 0.76 0.42
N LEU A 70 -2.95 1.12 -0.40
CA LEU A 70 -2.07 0.17 -1.07
C LEU A 70 -0.83 -0.10 -0.20
N ALA A 71 -0.71 -1.33 0.31
CA ALA A 71 0.43 -1.75 1.12
C ALA A 71 1.30 -2.75 0.35
N CYS A 72 2.38 -2.26 -0.26
CA CYS A 72 3.35 -3.12 -0.94
C CYS A 72 4.44 -3.57 0.04
N THR A 73 4.86 -4.83 -0.01
CA THR A 73 5.88 -5.35 0.91
C THR A 73 6.70 -6.49 0.30
N VAL A 74 7.84 -6.76 0.92
CA VAL A 74 8.65 -7.97 0.75
C VAL A 74 8.74 -8.78 2.06
N ASP A 75 8.02 -8.34 3.10
CA ASP A 75 7.97 -8.98 4.40
C ASP A 75 6.88 -10.05 4.41
N ASP A 76 7.28 -11.32 4.40
CA ASP A 76 6.41 -12.49 4.38
C ASP A 76 6.12 -13.08 5.78
N ARG A 77 6.58 -12.40 6.83
CA ARG A 77 6.35 -12.83 8.22
C ARG A 77 4.87 -12.77 8.57
N GLU A 78 4.44 -13.69 9.43
CA GLU A 78 3.04 -13.76 9.92
C GLU A 78 2.58 -12.46 10.60
N THR A 79 3.52 -11.71 11.19
CA THR A 79 3.26 -10.40 11.83
C THR A 79 2.70 -9.36 10.85
N TRP A 80 2.98 -9.49 9.56
CA TRP A 80 2.49 -8.58 8.53
C TRP A 80 0.96 -8.57 8.48
N LEU A 81 0.35 -9.76 8.46
CA LEU A 81 -1.10 -9.93 8.39
C LEU A 81 -1.81 -9.20 9.54
N SER A 82 -1.33 -9.37 10.76
CA SER A 82 -1.87 -8.71 11.95
C SER A 82 -1.70 -7.19 11.89
N THR A 83 -0.57 -6.72 11.34
CA THR A 83 -0.32 -5.29 11.14
C THR A 83 -1.35 -4.70 10.18
N MET A 84 -1.57 -5.33 9.02
CA MET A 84 -2.52 -4.83 8.01
C MET A 84 -3.95 -4.77 8.56
N ARG A 85 -4.39 -5.79 9.30
CA ARG A 85 -5.71 -5.77 9.97
C ARG A 85 -5.83 -4.60 10.94
N THR A 86 -4.78 -4.33 11.72
CA THR A 86 -4.75 -3.22 12.67
C THR A 86 -4.90 -1.89 11.93
N ILE A 87 -4.15 -1.68 10.85
CA ILE A 87 -4.22 -0.46 10.02
C ILE A 87 -5.61 -0.30 9.40
N ALA A 88 -6.24 -1.39 8.94
CA ALA A 88 -7.57 -1.36 8.34
C ALA A 88 -8.63 -0.91 9.35
N LEU A 89 -8.57 -1.46 10.56
CA LEU A 89 -9.48 -1.11 11.65
C LEU A 89 -9.25 0.31 12.17
N GLU A 90 -8.00 0.74 12.27
CA GLU A 90 -7.62 2.09 12.72
C GLU A 90 -8.08 3.17 11.74
N GLY A 91 -7.84 2.96 10.44
CA GLY A 91 -8.18 3.93 9.39
C GLY A 91 -9.60 3.82 8.84
N ARG A 92 -10.35 2.75 9.18
CA ARG A 92 -11.68 2.43 8.61
C ARG A 92 -11.70 2.40 7.08
N GLN A 93 -10.64 1.86 6.50
CA GLN A 93 -10.33 1.89 5.07
C GLN A 93 -10.14 0.46 4.53
N VAL A 94 -10.24 0.30 3.22
CA VAL A 94 -9.89 -0.94 2.54
C VAL A 94 -8.38 -0.96 2.29
N ILE A 95 -7.73 -2.07 2.65
CA ILE A 95 -6.30 -2.28 2.42
C ILE A 95 -6.11 -3.34 1.35
N VAL A 96 -5.33 -3.01 0.33
CA VAL A 96 -4.84 -3.95 -0.67
C VAL A 96 -3.37 -4.22 -0.43
N CYS A 97 -3.05 -5.45 -0.04
CA CYS A 97 -1.68 -5.89 0.22
C CYS A 97 -1.10 -6.64 -0.99
N ILE A 98 0.11 -6.27 -1.38
CA ILE A 98 0.85 -6.91 -2.46
C ILE A 98 2.23 -7.33 -1.93
N LEU A 99 2.47 -8.65 -1.88
CA LEU A 99 3.75 -9.26 -1.51
C LEU A 99 4.48 -9.69 -2.80
N ILE A 100 5.76 -9.34 -2.93
CA ILE A 100 6.52 -9.55 -4.18
C ILE A 100 7.20 -10.93 -4.24
N PHE A 101 7.40 -11.61 -3.10
CA PHE A 101 7.99 -12.96 -3.05
C PHE A 101 6.96 -13.98 -2.57
N ASN A 102 6.87 -15.10 -3.31
CA ASN A 102 5.96 -16.24 -3.21
C ASN A 102 4.58 -16.13 -3.87
N HIS A 103 4.09 -17.31 -4.30
CA HIS A 103 2.77 -17.70 -4.81
C HIS A 103 1.54 -17.23 -3.98
N CYS A 104 1.70 -16.26 -3.08
CA CYS A 104 0.66 -15.70 -2.22
C CYS A 104 -0.06 -14.57 -2.96
N LEU A 105 -1.32 -14.83 -3.27
CA LEU A 105 -2.27 -13.96 -3.94
C LEU A 105 -2.41 -12.57 -3.27
N PRO A 106 -2.82 -11.53 -4.02
CA PRO A 106 -3.16 -10.23 -3.42
C PRO A 106 -4.21 -10.42 -2.31
N TYR A 107 -3.93 -9.91 -1.11
CA TYR A 107 -4.88 -9.94 0.00
C TYR A 107 -5.58 -8.59 0.11
N VAL A 108 -6.91 -8.63 0.14
CA VAL A 108 -7.75 -7.45 0.39
C VAL A 108 -8.33 -7.57 1.78
N TYR A 109 -8.23 -6.51 2.59
CA TYR A 109 -8.81 -6.42 3.93
C TYR A 109 -9.75 -5.23 3.97
N GLU A 110 -10.97 -5.42 4.45
CA GLU A 110 -11.95 -4.35 4.63
C GLU A 110 -12.26 -4.18 6.11
N ALA A 111 -12.42 -2.93 6.56
CA ALA A 111 -12.66 -2.61 7.97
C ALA A 111 -14.03 -3.08 8.48
N THR A 112 -14.98 -3.30 7.58
CA THR A 112 -16.37 -3.69 7.83
C THR A 112 -16.60 -5.20 7.77
N GLU A 113 -15.81 -5.94 7.00
CA GLU A 113 -15.82 -7.41 7.00
C GLU A 113 -14.41 -7.97 6.79
N LEU A 114 -13.95 -8.84 7.71
CA LEU A 114 -12.73 -9.65 7.56
C LEU A 114 -12.94 -10.77 6.52
N HIS A 115 -13.37 -10.41 5.31
CA HIS A 115 -13.46 -11.33 4.19
C HIS A 115 -12.05 -11.60 3.65
N PHE A 116 -11.49 -12.77 3.99
CA PHE A 116 -10.35 -13.35 3.28
C PHE A 116 -10.79 -13.70 1.86
N ALA A 117 -10.72 -12.74 0.93
CA ALA A 117 -10.94 -13.02 -0.49
C ALA A 117 -9.72 -13.79 -1.03
N LYS A 118 -9.64 -15.09 -0.74
CA LYS A 118 -8.56 -15.96 -1.19
C LYS A 118 -8.53 -16.19 -2.71
N ASN A 119 -9.48 -15.70 -3.53
CA ASN A 119 -9.52 -16.06 -4.96
C ASN A 119 -10.36 -15.21 -5.94
N SER A 120 -10.85 -14.00 -5.62
CA SER A 120 -11.90 -13.36 -6.46
C SER A 120 -11.54 -12.05 -7.17
N PHE A 121 -10.30 -11.56 -7.12
CA PHE A 121 -9.87 -10.33 -7.82
C PHE A 121 -8.85 -10.58 -8.94
N SER A 122 -8.93 -11.73 -9.62
CA SER A 122 -8.06 -12.05 -10.77
C SER A 122 -8.33 -11.18 -12.01
N SER A 123 -9.42 -10.42 -12.04
CA SER A 123 -9.85 -9.67 -13.23
C SER A 123 -9.50 -8.17 -13.25
N PHE A 124 -8.99 -7.57 -12.16
CA PHE A 124 -8.84 -6.10 -12.09
C PHE A 124 -7.41 -5.56 -12.13
N PHE A 125 -6.37 -6.36 -11.88
CA PHE A 125 -4.99 -5.89 -11.94
C PHE A 125 -4.12 -6.83 -12.79
N HIS A 126 -4.22 -6.66 -14.11
CA HIS A 126 -3.20 -7.17 -15.04
C HIS A 126 -2.01 -6.20 -15.03
N CYS A 127 -1.18 -6.26 -13.99
CA CYS A 127 0.12 -5.57 -13.98
C CYS A 127 1.09 -6.41 -14.81
N SER A 128 1.14 -6.16 -16.11
CA SER A 128 2.12 -6.77 -17.01
C SER A 128 3.53 -6.30 -16.63
N TYR A 129 4.29 -7.15 -15.95
CA TYR A 129 5.75 -7.05 -15.97
C TYR A 129 6.24 -7.63 -17.30
N LYS A 130 6.50 -6.76 -18.28
CA LYS A 130 7.40 -7.09 -19.39
C LYS A 130 8.77 -6.51 -19.06
N PHE A 131 9.77 -7.39 -18.99
CA PHE A 131 11.17 -7.03 -19.15
C PHE A 131 11.43 -6.42 -20.52
#